data_AF-A0A7C1HCH0-F1
#
_entry.id   AF-A0A7C1HCH0-F1
#
_cell.length_a   1.000
_cell.length_b   1.000
_cell.length_c   1.000
_cell.angle_alpha   90.00
_cell.angle_beta   90.00
_cell.angle_gamma   90.00
#
_symmetry.space_group_name_H-M   'P 1'
#
loop_
_entity.id
_entity.type
_entity.pdbx_description
1 polymer ?
#
loop_
_entity_poly.entity_id
_entity_poly.type
_entity_poly.pdbx_seq_one_letter_code
_entity_poly.pdbx_strand_id
1 'polypeptide(L)'
;MHLTKIIKPYLVAVLLLAVFVAGCVGAPVQEMSDARQALQAAEEVGAPRDAQDSYTRAVELMRAAEDALNRGDYALARERALAAKAAALTARTEAVNHTSNP
;
A
#
# COMPACT_ATOMS: atom_id res chain seq x y z
N MET A 1 50.02 1.58 18.94
CA MET A 1 49.21 2.81 18.66
C MET A 1 48.54 2.83 17.27
N HIS A 2 48.32 1.68 16.59
CA HIS A 2 47.65 1.65 15.27
C HIS A 2 46.20 1.14 15.30
N LEU A 3 45.74 0.56 16.41
CA LEU A 3 44.38 0.00 16.52
C LEU A 3 43.28 1.06 16.55
N THR A 4 43.56 2.26 17.07
CA THR A 4 42.59 3.37 17.20
C THR A 4 42.26 4.09 15.89
N LYS A 5 43.08 3.93 14.84
CA LYS A 5 42.85 4.57 13.53
C LYS A 5 41.84 3.81 12.67
N ILE A 6 41.74 2.49 12.85
CA ILE A 6 40.83 1.62 12.10
C ILE A 6 39.41 1.71 12.69
N ILE A 7 39.27 1.83 14.00
CA ILE A 7 37.97 1.87 14.70
C ILE A 7 37.19 3.17 14.40
N LYS A 8 37.89 4.27 14.12
CA LYS A 8 37.31 5.60 13.81
C LYS A 8 36.44 5.64 12.54
N PRO A 9 36.89 5.15 11.36
CA PRO A 9 36.05 5.12 10.16
C PRO A 9 34.89 4.13 10.29
N TYR A 10 35.04 3.02 11.02
CA TYR A 10 33.94 2.10 11.28
C TYR A 10 32.86 2.71 12.18
N LEU A 11 33.24 3.47 13.21
CA LEU A 11 32.27 4.20 14.04
C LEU A 11 31.51 5.26 13.22
N VAL A 12 32.18 5.95 12.29
CA VAL A 12 31.51 6.90 11.38
C VAL A 12 30.58 6.17 10.40
N ALA A 13 31.01 5.03 9.85
CA ALA A 13 30.17 4.22 8.96
C ALA A 13 28.93 3.65 9.67
N VAL A 14 29.07 3.19 10.92
CA VAL A 14 27.95 2.72 11.75
C VAL A 14 27.01 3.87 12.11
N LEU A 15 27.54 5.06 12.39
CA LEU A 15 26.74 6.24 12.71
C LEU A 15 25.99 6.77 11.48
N LEU A 16 26.58 6.71 10.28
CA LEU A 16 25.92 7.03 9.01
C LEU A 16 24.84 5.99 8.64
N LEU A 17 25.08 4.70 8.91
CA LEU A 17 24.10 3.65 8.70
C LEU A 17 22.90 3.79 9.65
N ALA A 18 23.12 4.22 10.89
CA ALA A 18 22.06 4.44 11.88
C ALA A 18 21.10 5.59 11.52
N VAL A 19 21.57 6.62 10.80
CA VAL A 19 20.73 7.75 10.35
C VAL A 19 19.75 7.33 9.25
N PHE A 20 20.07 6.30 8.44
CA PHE A 20 19.20 5.83 7.36
C PHE A 20 17.95 5.07 7.83
N VAL A 21 17.92 4.59 9.09
CA VAL A 21 16.79 3.80 9.63
C VAL A 21 15.73 4.70 10.27
N ALA A 22 15.94 6.02 10.34
CA ALA A 22 15.04 6.95 11.03
C ALA A 22 13.79 7.37 10.23
N GLY A 23 13.62 6.90 8.99
CA GLY A 23 12.49 7.28 8.14
C GLY A 23 11.56 6.10 7.84
N CYS A 24 10.61 5.80 8.71
CA CYS A 24 9.38 5.05 8.34
C CYS A 24 8.22 5.18 9.34
N VAL A 25 8.16 6.28 10.11
CA VAL A 25 6.96 6.66 10.88
C VAL A 25 6.31 7.85 10.17
N GLY A 26 5.81 7.63 8.96
CA GLY A 26 5.21 8.68 8.15
C GLY A 26 4.52 8.11 6.93
N ALA A 27 3.25 8.48 6.73
CA ALA A 27 2.34 8.12 5.63
C ALA A 27 2.21 6.61 5.28
N PRO A 28 0.99 6.06 5.11
CA PRO A 28 0.76 4.64 4.81
C PRO A 28 1.05 4.28 3.33
N VAL A 29 2.27 4.55 2.86
CA VAL A 29 2.63 4.40 1.44
C VAL A 29 2.53 2.96 0.94
N GLN A 30 2.79 1.98 1.81
CA GLN A 30 2.71 0.57 1.49
C GLN A 30 1.26 0.14 1.30
N GLU A 31 0.38 0.46 2.25
CA GLU A 31 -1.04 0.11 2.17
C GLU A 31 -1.72 0.78 0.97
N MET A 32 -1.38 2.03 0.67
CA MET A 32 -1.88 2.73 -0.53
C MET A 32 -1.41 2.05 -1.82
N SER A 33 -0.16 1.57 -1.87
CA SER A 33 0.36 0.86 -3.03
C SER A 33 -0.32 -0.49 -3.22
N ASP A 34 -0.47 -1.25 -2.14
CA ASP A 34 -1.17 -2.54 -2.16
C ASP A 34 -2.61 -2.39 -2.64
N ALA A 35 -3.32 -1.35 -2.18
CA ALA A 35 -4.69 -1.08 -2.59
C ALA A 35 -4.80 -0.78 -4.10
N ARG A 36 -3.88 0.03 -4.65
CA ARG A 36 -3.83 0.31 -6.09
C ARG A 36 -3.56 -0.95 -6.91
N GLN A 37 -2.59 -1.75 -6.48
CA GLN A 37 -2.25 -3.01 -7.16
C GLN A 37 -3.44 -3.98 -7.14
N ALA A 38 -4.18 -4.06 -6.02
CA ALA A 38 -5.37 -4.90 -5.94
C ALA A 38 -6.49 -4.40 -6.87
N LEU A 39 -6.73 -3.09 -6.95
CA LEU A 39 -7.70 -2.50 -7.90
C LEU A 39 -7.33 -2.81 -9.35
N GLN A 40 -6.07 -2.63 -9.72
CA GLN A 40 -5.58 -2.96 -11.05
C GLN A 40 -5.78 -4.44 -11.37
N ALA A 41 -5.42 -5.33 -10.45
CA ALA A 41 -5.61 -6.77 -10.62
C ALA A 41 -7.09 -7.18 -10.74
N ALA A 42 -8.01 -6.45 -10.10
CA ALA A 42 -9.45 -6.65 -10.27
C ALA A 42 -9.93 -6.18 -11.66
N GLU A 43 -9.43 -5.03 -12.11
CA GLU A 43 -9.75 -4.48 -13.42
C GLU A 43 -9.28 -5.38 -14.58
N GLU A 44 -8.08 -5.94 -14.47
CA GLU A 44 -7.49 -6.86 -15.46
C GLU A 44 -8.32 -8.13 -15.68
N VAL A 45 -9.14 -8.54 -14.70
CA VAL A 45 -10.04 -9.71 -14.81
C VAL A 45 -11.50 -9.34 -15.08
N GLY A 46 -11.80 -8.08 -15.42
CA GLY A 46 -13.15 -7.66 -15.79
C GLY A 46 -14.09 -7.30 -14.63
N ALA A 47 -13.56 -7.11 -13.42
CA ALA A 47 -14.38 -6.73 -12.25
C ALA A 47 -15.26 -5.48 -12.42
N PRO A 48 -14.91 -4.44 -13.20
CA PRO A 48 -15.80 -3.30 -13.43
C PRO A 48 -17.17 -3.69 -14.02
N ARG A 49 -17.25 -4.83 -14.72
CA ARG A 49 -18.46 -5.33 -15.36
C ARG A 49 -19.08 -6.49 -14.57
N ASP A 50 -18.25 -7.44 -14.18
CA ASP A 50 -18.72 -8.73 -13.65
C ASP A 50 -18.84 -8.74 -12.12
N ALA A 51 -18.27 -7.73 -11.45
CA ALA A 51 -18.30 -7.55 -10.00
C ALA A 51 -18.46 -6.05 -9.65
N GLN A 52 -19.39 -5.38 -10.34
CA GLN A 52 -19.51 -3.92 -10.35
C GLN A 52 -19.68 -3.32 -8.94
N ASP A 53 -20.49 -3.94 -8.07
CA ASP A 53 -20.74 -3.43 -6.71
C ASP A 53 -19.46 -3.43 -5.87
N SER A 54 -18.76 -4.56 -5.81
CA SER A 54 -17.50 -4.70 -5.05
C SER A 54 -16.40 -3.81 -5.64
N TYR A 55 -16.31 -3.71 -6.97
CA TYR A 55 -15.33 -2.85 -7.64
C TYR A 55 -15.58 -1.37 -7.36
N THR A 56 -16.84 -0.93 -7.45
CA THR A 56 -17.22 0.47 -7.17
C THR A 56 -16.90 0.82 -5.72
N ARG A 57 -17.24 -0.07 -4.78
CA ARG A 57 -16.89 0.11 -3.37
C ARG A 57 -15.37 0.23 -3.15
N ALA A 58 -14.58 -0.58 -3.84
CA ALA A 58 -13.12 -0.51 -3.75
C ALA A 58 -12.58 0.85 -4.25
N VAL A 59 -13.10 1.35 -5.37
CA VAL A 59 -12.74 2.66 -5.94
C VAL A 59 -13.13 3.81 -4.99
N GLU A 60 -14.32 3.77 -4.42
CA GLU A 60 -14.78 4.79 -3.46
C GLU A 60 -13.91 4.82 -2.20
N LEU A 61 -13.57 3.65 -1.65
CA LEU A 61 -12.67 3.54 -0.49
C LEU A 61 -11.27 4.05 -0.83
N MET A 62 -10.75 3.74 -2.02
CA MET A 62 -9.44 4.24 -2.47
C MET A 62 -9.42 5.76 -2.56
N ARG A 63 -10.46 6.38 -3.17
CA ARG A 63 -10.60 7.84 -3.22
C ARG A 63 -10.64 8.44 -1.81
N ALA A 64 -11.41 7.84 -0.90
CA ALA A 64 -11.46 8.31 0.48
C ALA A 64 -10.11 8.17 1.21
N ALA A 65 -9.31 7.16 0.87
CA ALA A 65 -7.95 6.99 1.38
C ALA A 65 -7.01 8.08 0.86
N GLU A 66 -7.08 8.41 -0.42
CA GLU A 66 -6.31 9.50 -1.04
C GLU A 66 -6.67 10.86 -0.44
N ASP A 67 -7.96 11.13 -0.25
CA ASP A 67 -8.43 12.35 0.40
C ASP A 67 -7.91 12.47 1.84
N ALA A 68 -7.94 11.38 2.61
CA ALA A 68 -7.39 11.36 3.96
C ALA A 68 -5.88 11.58 3.97
N LEU A 69 -5.14 10.95 3.04
CA LEU A 69 -3.71 11.12 2.86
C LEU A 69 -3.36 12.59 2.57
N ASN A 70 -4.11 13.23 1.66
CA ASN A 70 -3.93 14.63 1.28
C ASN A 70 -4.17 15.60 2.44
N ARG A 71 -5.06 15.24 3.39
CA ARG A 71 -5.29 16.01 4.61
C ARG A 71 -4.29 15.73 5.74
N GLY A 72 -3.36 14.80 5.53
CA GLY A 72 -2.41 14.34 6.56
C GLY A 72 -3.03 13.42 7.61
N ASP A 73 -4.25 12.94 7.39
CA ASP A 73 -4.92 11.96 8.27
C ASP A 73 -4.47 10.55 7.92
N TYR A 74 -3.24 10.21 8.31
CA TYR A 74 -2.59 8.97 7.94
C TYR A 74 -3.25 7.72 8.54
N ALA A 75 -3.89 7.84 9.72
CA ALA A 75 -4.60 6.73 10.34
C ALA A 75 -5.84 6.37 9.52
N LEU A 76 -6.64 7.37 9.15
CA LEU A 76 -7.80 7.17 8.30
C LEU A 76 -7.39 6.72 6.89
N ALA A 77 -6.34 7.31 6.32
CA ALA A 77 -5.83 6.90 5.02
C ALA A 77 -5.45 5.41 5.00
N ARG A 78 -4.75 4.94 6.05
CA ARG A 78 -4.39 3.52 6.19
C ARG A 78 -5.61 2.64 6.27
N GLU A 79 -6.58 2.99 7.11
CA GLU A 79 -7.82 2.23 7.28
C GLU A 79 -8.59 2.10 5.95
N ARG A 80 -8.76 3.22 5.24
CA ARG A 80 -9.47 3.26 3.96
C ARG A 80 -8.71 2.49 2.87
N ALA A 81 -7.38 2.56 2.83
CA ALA A 81 -6.57 1.79 1.89
C ALA A 81 -6.70 0.28 2.11
N LEU A 82 -6.66 -0.18 3.37
CA LEU A 82 -6.87 -1.59 3.70
C LEU A 82 -8.27 -2.08 3.32
N ALA A 83 -9.29 -1.24 3.56
CA ALA A 83 -10.66 -1.54 3.15
C ALA A 83 -10.80 -1.59 1.62
N ALA A 84 -10.17 -0.66 0.90
CA ALA A 84 -10.14 -0.64 -0.57
C ALA A 84 -9.48 -1.91 -1.13
N LYS A 85 -8.33 -2.31 -0.58
CA LYS A 85 -7.64 -3.56 -0.91
C LYS A 85 -8.56 -4.78 -0.73
N ALA A 86 -9.23 -4.87 0.41
CA ALA A 86 -10.13 -5.98 0.70
C ALA A 86 -11.29 -6.06 -0.32
N ALA A 87 -11.95 -4.93 -0.59
CA ALA A 87 -13.04 -4.85 -1.57
C ALA A 87 -12.56 -5.18 -3.00
N ALA A 88 -11.36 -4.73 -3.39
CA ALA A 88 -10.78 -5.05 -4.70
C ALA A 88 -10.49 -6.56 -4.86
N LEU A 89 -9.99 -7.21 -3.81
CA LEU A 89 -9.78 -8.67 -3.83
C LEU A 89 -11.10 -9.43 -3.95
N THR A 90 -12.15 -8.98 -3.24
CA THR A 90 -13.50 -9.54 -3.40
C THR A 90 -14.00 -9.38 -4.84
N ALA A 91 -13.89 -8.17 -5.39
CA ALA A 91 -14.32 -7.89 -6.76
C ALA A 91 -13.58 -8.76 -7.80
N ARG A 92 -12.27 -8.94 -7.62
CA ARG A 92 -11.46 -9.83 -8.44
C ARG A 92 -11.97 -11.28 -8.36
N THR A 93 -12.24 -11.79 -7.17
CA THR A 93 -12.74 -13.16 -6.98
C THR A 93 -14.12 -13.35 -7.61
N GLU A 94 -15.03 -12.40 -7.44
CA GLU A 94 -16.35 -12.42 -8.06
C GLU A 94 -16.27 -12.43 -9.59
N ALA A 95 -15.42 -11.59 -10.17
CA ALA A 95 -15.22 -11.51 -11.62
C ALA A 95 -14.61 -12.79 -12.22
N VAL A 96 -13.60 -13.37 -11.55
CA VAL A 96 -13.01 -14.65 -11.96
C VAL A 96 -14.06 -15.76 -11.92
N ASN A 97 -14.89 -15.79 -10.88
CA ASN A 97 -15.94 -16.79 -10.75
C ASN A 97 -17.04 -16.62 -11.82
N HIS A 98 -17.42 -15.38 -12.13
CA HIS A 98 -18.36 -15.07 -13.22
C HIS A 98 -17.82 -15.56 -14.57
N THR A 99 -16.54 -15.30 -14.88
CA THR A 99 -15.90 -15.81 -16.11
C THR A 99 -15.85 -17.33 -16.16
N SER A 100 -15.76 -18.01 -15.02
CA SER A 100 -15.73 -19.47 -14.94
C SER A 100 -17.10 -20.17 -15.06
N ASN A 101 -18.21 -19.42 -14.96
CA ASN A 101 -19.57 -19.95 -15.02
C ASN A 101 -20.44 -19.11 -15.98
N PRO A 102 -20.26 -19.29 -17.31
CA PRO A 102 -20.90 -18.47 -18.34
C PRO A 102 -22.41 -18.68 -18.48
#